data_AF-A0A6J2KP79-F1
#
_entry.id   AF-A0A6J2KP79-F1
#
_cell.length_a   1.000
_cell.length_b   1.000
_cell.length_c   1.000
_cell.angle_alpha   90.00
_cell.angle_beta   90.00
_cell.angle_gamma   90.00
#
_symmetry.space_group_name_H-M   'P 1'
#
loop_
_entity.id
_entity.type
_entity.pdbx_description
1 polymer ?
#
loop_
_entity_poly.entity_id
_entity_poly.type
_entity_poly.pdbx_seq_one_letter_code
_entity_poly.pdbx_strand_id
1 'polypeptide(L)'
;MSYGIERFFLLSYCLACCWPGLGAKNNLRVVRQWAELEFVFPNEEARSYALEKRFYVPGSSVPIDVDVQHRSGKKSRIFVTIPRFDEGRPVTFGTVDDEGRIVAYPDYSWHENQGQNCGGLTSVFRVAIDECNRLWIMDAGKIGDTQYCPPQVLAFDLATDRLVYRHVVNISSYTSPSLFITPVVDVRPEFPGDCANTFVYVADVSGFGLLVLDVANDRSWRVTNKYFFPYPSRGTFTIDGESFDLMDGVLGMALSPYRTGRDRFLYFHSLASTTENVVKTEVIRNNSYLVDPTVDPQAIAEFPEERTSQSAAEAMDRNGIMYFGLMNPPSIWCWNSATEFSPRNFYKIAVDKETLQFASGLKVVNNIKGEQELWILTSSFQRVMTGSISSDRVNFRIHAEKVPTVLADSPCNNPPKDRHPGYHANIIVRNGHIRGTYRYGAVSFLKK
;
A
#
# COMPACT_ATOMS: atom_id res chain seq x y z
N MET A 1 -40.89 -54.97 47.47
CA MET A 1 -40.93 -53.50 47.62
C MET A 1 -39.50 -53.00 47.57
N SER A 2 -39.08 -52.57 46.38
CA SER A 2 -37.68 -52.21 46.11
C SER A 2 -37.43 -50.77 46.53
N TYR A 3 -36.43 -50.57 47.39
CA TYR A 3 -35.80 -49.31 47.74
C TYR A 3 -34.40 -49.30 47.10
N GLY A 4 -33.95 -48.15 46.61
CA GLY A 4 -32.50 -47.90 46.51
C GLY A 4 -32.01 -47.15 45.28
N ILE A 5 -32.15 -45.82 45.31
CA ILE A 5 -31.10 -44.85 45.00
C ILE A 5 -30.27 -45.11 43.72
N GLU A 6 -30.77 -44.59 42.59
CA GLU A 6 -29.90 -44.18 41.47
C GLU A 6 -29.86 -42.65 41.42
N ARG A 7 -28.88 -42.07 42.10
CA ARG A 7 -28.43 -40.68 41.88
C ARG A 7 -26.94 -40.72 41.53
N PHE A 8 -26.63 -41.02 40.27
CA PHE A 8 -25.30 -40.82 39.70
C PHE A 8 -25.39 -40.51 38.19
N PHE A 9 -26.16 -39.48 37.84
CA PHE A 9 -26.10 -38.84 36.54
C PHE A 9 -26.30 -37.34 36.74
N LEU A 10 -25.25 -36.62 37.12
CA LEU A 10 -25.19 -35.13 37.06
C LEU A 10 -23.79 -34.61 37.44
N LEU A 11 -22.73 -35.19 36.87
CA LEU A 11 -21.35 -34.69 37.06
C LEU A 11 -20.47 -34.88 35.82
N SER A 12 -21.03 -34.61 34.64
CA SER A 12 -20.25 -34.49 33.38
C SER A 12 -20.64 -33.27 32.52
N TYR A 13 -21.51 -32.39 33.04
CA TYR A 13 -22.03 -31.24 32.29
C TYR A 13 -21.67 -29.87 32.91
N CYS A 14 -20.51 -29.79 33.59
CA CYS A 14 -20.03 -28.55 34.23
C CYS A 14 -18.55 -28.21 33.95
N LEU A 15 -17.98 -28.67 32.82
CA LEU A 15 -16.63 -28.26 32.40
C LEU A 15 -16.55 -27.70 30.96
N ALA A 16 -17.69 -27.41 30.32
CA ALA A 16 -17.73 -26.87 28.96
C ALA A 16 -18.13 -25.38 28.85
N CYS A 17 -18.34 -24.68 29.98
CA CYS A 17 -18.75 -23.26 29.97
C CYS A 17 -17.68 -22.26 30.45
N CYS A 18 -16.44 -22.72 30.67
CA CYS A 18 -15.31 -21.86 31.06
C CYS A 18 -14.06 -22.14 30.21
N TRP A 19 -14.23 -22.25 28.88
CA TRP A 19 -13.18 -21.74 28.01
C TRP A 19 -13.60 -20.33 27.60
N PRO A 20 -12.94 -19.27 28.09
CA PRO A 20 -12.84 -18.10 27.25
C PRO A 20 -12.08 -18.62 26.02
N GLY A 21 -12.80 -18.81 24.92
CA GLY A 21 -12.16 -18.89 23.64
C GLY A 21 -11.23 -17.68 23.59
N LEU A 22 -9.92 -17.93 23.54
CA LEU A 22 -8.97 -16.99 22.98
C LEU A 22 -9.30 -16.87 21.48
N GLY A 23 -10.53 -16.45 21.18
CA GLY A 23 -10.88 -15.89 19.89
C GLY A 23 -10.03 -14.65 19.76
N ALA A 24 -9.25 -14.58 18.70
CA ALA A 24 -8.46 -13.40 18.38
C ALA A 24 -9.39 -12.18 18.49
N LYS A 25 -9.09 -11.26 19.41
CA LYS A 25 -9.73 -9.95 19.42
C LYS A 25 -9.35 -9.29 18.10
N ASN A 26 -10.31 -9.15 17.19
CA ASN A 26 -10.12 -8.29 16.03
C ASN A 26 -10.16 -6.85 16.53
N ASN A 27 -8.97 -6.26 16.72
CA ASN A 27 -8.83 -4.89 17.19
C ASN A 27 -9.11 -3.86 16.09
N LEU A 28 -9.55 -4.29 14.90
CA LEU A 28 -9.88 -3.40 13.79
C LEU A 28 -11.38 -3.38 13.57
N ARG A 29 -11.99 -2.19 13.60
CA ARG A 29 -13.41 -2.02 13.21
C ARG A 29 -13.54 -1.92 11.69
N VAL A 30 -14.60 -2.51 11.16
CA VAL A 30 -15.02 -2.34 9.77
C VAL A 30 -15.75 -0.98 9.64
N VAL A 31 -15.21 -0.10 8.80
CA VAL A 31 -15.78 1.23 8.51
C VAL A 31 -16.78 1.16 7.36
N ARG A 32 -16.43 0.42 6.31
CA ARG A 32 -17.25 0.18 5.12
C ARG A 32 -16.97 -1.21 4.55
N GLN A 33 -17.96 -1.77 3.88
CA GLN A 33 -17.83 -3.07 3.23
C GLN A 33 -18.77 -3.20 2.05
N TRP A 34 -18.37 -4.01 1.07
CA TRP A 34 -19.08 -4.17 -0.19
C TRP A 34 -19.03 -5.62 -0.66
N ALA A 35 -20.17 -6.10 -1.17
CA ALA A 35 -20.17 -7.23 -2.09
C ALA A 35 -19.68 -6.76 -3.47
N GLU A 36 -20.25 -5.66 -3.95
CA GLU A 36 -19.87 -4.97 -5.19
C GLU A 36 -19.87 -3.46 -4.96
N LEU A 37 -19.08 -2.73 -5.74
CA LEU A 37 -19.06 -1.27 -5.67
C LEU A 37 -20.22 -0.67 -6.47
N GLU A 38 -20.84 0.35 -5.87
CA GLU A 38 -21.84 1.20 -6.52
C GLU A 38 -21.27 2.60 -6.75
N PHE A 39 -21.72 3.27 -7.81
CA PHE A 39 -21.17 4.56 -8.24
C PHE A 39 -22.27 5.62 -8.34
N VAL A 40 -21.93 6.85 -7.95
CA VAL A 40 -22.78 8.03 -8.15
C VAL A 40 -22.43 8.66 -9.49
N PHE A 41 -23.39 8.63 -10.43
CA PHE A 41 -23.29 9.29 -11.73
C PHE A 41 -23.87 10.71 -11.66
N PRO A 42 -23.42 11.64 -12.52
CA PRO A 42 -23.98 12.99 -12.56
C PRO A 42 -25.47 13.03 -12.89
N ASN A 43 -25.94 12.12 -13.75
CA ASN A 43 -27.33 11.94 -14.15
C ASN A 43 -27.53 10.52 -14.74
N GLU A 44 -28.78 10.14 -15.01
CA GLU A 44 -29.11 8.83 -15.59
C GLU A 44 -28.61 8.67 -17.02
N GLU A 45 -28.51 9.76 -17.80
CA GLU A 45 -27.97 9.71 -19.16
C GLU A 45 -26.50 9.28 -19.17
N ALA A 46 -25.67 9.83 -18.28
CA ALA A 46 -24.27 9.44 -18.12
C ALA A 46 -24.13 7.99 -17.67
N ARG A 47 -25.02 7.54 -16.77
CA ARG A 47 -25.07 6.14 -16.32
C ARG A 47 -25.43 5.20 -17.48
N SER A 48 -26.50 5.50 -18.22
CA SER A 48 -26.92 4.69 -19.37
C SER A 48 -25.87 4.68 -20.47
N TYR A 49 -25.23 5.82 -20.75
CA TYR A 49 -24.13 5.89 -21.71
C TYR A 49 -22.94 5.02 -21.28
N ALA A 50 -22.54 5.07 -20.00
CA ALA A 50 -21.47 4.24 -19.50
C ALA A 50 -21.79 2.73 -19.57
N LEU A 51 -23.04 2.35 -19.32
CA LEU A 51 -23.50 0.96 -19.47
C LEU A 51 -23.51 0.52 -20.95
N GLU A 52 -24.05 1.35 -21.86
CA GLU A 52 -24.10 1.05 -23.29
C GLU A 52 -22.70 0.89 -23.89
N LYS A 53 -21.77 1.78 -23.52
CA LYS A 53 -20.38 1.74 -23.99
C LYS A 53 -19.51 0.74 -23.24
N ARG A 54 -20.06 0.01 -22.27
CA ARG A 54 -19.31 -0.87 -21.36
C ARG A 54 -18.18 -0.16 -20.59
N PHE A 55 -18.27 1.15 -20.43
CA PHE A 55 -17.42 1.92 -19.52
C PHE A 55 -17.79 1.65 -18.06
N TYR A 56 -18.99 1.12 -17.83
CA TYR A 56 -19.40 0.52 -16.56
C TYR A 56 -19.91 -0.89 -16.78
N VAL A 57 -19.25 -1.86 -16.13
CA VAL A 57 -19.71 -3.24 -15.99
C VAL A 57 -19.89 -3.50 -14.49
N PRO A 58 -21.14 -3.62 -14.00
CA PRO A 58 -21.42 -3.94 -12.59
C PRO A 58 -20.66 -5.19 -12.12
N GLY A 59 -20.25 -5.20 -10.85
CA GLY A 59 -19.47 -6.30 -10.25
C GLY A 59 -17.99 -6.38 -10.67
N SER A 60 -17.55 -5.67 -11.71
CA SER A 60 -16.18 -5.77 -12.23
C SER A 60 -15.17 -4.82 -11.58
N SER A 61 -15.60 -3.99 -10.63
CA SER A 61 -14.77 -2.95 -9.99
C SER A 61 -14.15 -3.46 -8.70
N VAL A 62 -12.83 -3.35 -8.59
CA VAL A 62 -12.05 -3.84 -7.44
C VAL A 62 -11.31 -2.66 -6.81
N PRO A 63 -11.64 -2.26 -5.57
CA PRO A 63 -10.89 -1.24 -4.88
C PRO A 63 -9.58 -1.81 -4.32
N ILE A 64 -8.49 -1.05 -4.36
CA ILE A 64 -7.16 -1.56 -3.93
C ILE A 64 -6.42 -0.69 -2.92
N ASP A 65 -6.79 0.58 -2.77
CA ASP A 65 -6.17 1.48 -1.79
C ASP A 65 -7.22 2.37 -1.12
N VAL A 66 -6.86 2.84 0.07
CA VAL A 66 -7.63 3.80 0.86
C VAL A 66 -6.70 4.90 1.36
N ASP A 67 -7.20 6.13 1.42
CA ASP A 67 -6.56 7.20 2.19
C ASP A 67 -7.66 8.10 2.77
N VAL A 68 -7.35 8.85 3.83
CA VAL A 68 -8.37 9.59 4.57
C VAL A 68 -7.91 11.01 4.85
N GLN A 69 -8.76 11.96 4.49
CA GLN A 69 -8.61 13.34 4.92
C GLN A 69 -9.63 13.65 6.02
N HIS A 70 -9.13 13.90 7.22
CA HIS A 70 -9.94 14.46 8.30
C HIS A 70 -10.10 15.98 8.13
N ARG A 71 -11.29 16.50 8.40
CA ARG A 71 -11.61 17.93 8.24
C ARG A 71 -12.25 18.47 9.51
N SER A 72 -11.83 19.66 9.95
CA SER A 72 -12.46 20.33 11.08
C SER A 72 -13.85 20.84 10.70
N GLY A 73 -14.86 20.56 11.54
CA GLY A 73 -16.25 21.00 11.32
C GLY A 73 -16.97 20.35 10.12
N LYS A 74 -16.36 19.37 9.44
CA LYS A 74 -16.92 18.63 8.31
C LYS A 74 -16.68 17.13 8.48
N LYS A 75 -17.44 16.29 7.79
CA LYS A 75 -17.16 14.85 7.73
C LYS A 75 -15.79 14.59 7.09
N SER A 76 -15.07 13.59 7.58
CA SER A 76 -13.86 13.08 6.91
C SER A 76 -14.19 12.63 5.49
N ARG A 77 -13.21 12.71 4.59
CA ARG A 77 -13.29 12.10 3.26
C ARG A 77 -12.49 10.82 3.26
N ILE A 78 -13.12 9.72 2.85
CA ILE A 78 -12.45 8.44 2.63
C ILE A 78 -12.27 8.30 1.13
N PHE A 79 -11.03 8.35 0.67
CA PHE A 79 -10.65 8.16 -0.72
C PHE A 79 -10.43 6.67 -1.00
N VAL A 80 -10.83 6.23 -2.20
CA VAL A 80 -10.66 4.84 -2.66
C VAL A 80 -10.19 4.86 -4.11
N THR A 81 -9.21 4.01 -4.42
CA THR A 81 -8.72 3.79 -5.78
C THR A 81 -9.30 2.51 -6.36
N ILE A 82 -9.65 2.56 -7.65
CA ILE A 82 -10.32 1.49 -8.40
C ILE A 82 -9.63 1.41 -9.76
N PRO A 83 -8.44 0.81 -9.85
CA PRO A 83 -7.66 0.78 -11.07
C PRO A 83 -8.43 0.11 -12.21
N ARG A 84 -8.16 0.57 -13.43
CA ARG A 84 -8.66 -0.02 -14.65
C ARG A 84 -7.82 -1.23 -15.08
N PHE A 85 -7.76 -2.28 -14.25
CA PHE A 85 -7.28 -3.63 -14.65
C PHE A 85 -7.86 -4.19 -15.97
N ASP A 86 -8.98 -3.64 -16.47
CA ASP A 86 -9.68 -3.91 -17.71
C ASP A 86 -10.70 -2.76 -17.91
N GLU A 87 -11.48 -2.79 -18.98
CA GLU A 87 -12.61 -1.90 -19.19
C GLU A 87 -13.73 -2.11 -18.13
N GLY A 88 -14.75 -1.24 -18.12
CA GLY A 88 -15.93 -1.40 -17.25
C GLY A 88 -15.87 -0.72 -15.89
N ARG A 89 -14.89 0.16 -15.64
CA ARG A 89 -14.74 0.92 -14.39
C ARG A 89 -15.06 2.39 -14.65
N PRO A 90 -16.25 2.88 -14.24
CA PRO A 90 -16.69 4.23 -14.58
C PRO A 90 -15.86 5.30 -13.87
N VAL A 91 -15.38 5.00 -12.67
CA VAL A 91 -14.58 5.89 -11.82
C VAL A 91 -13.36 5.12 -11.37
N THR A 92 -12.16 5.65 -11.60
CA THR A 92 -10.91 5.03 -11.16
C THR A 92 -10.42 5.56 -9.80
N PHE A 93 -10.96 6.70 -9.37
CA PHE A 93 -10.61 7.32 -8.10
C PHE A 93 -11.75 8.19 -7.58
N GLY A 94 -12.08 8.05 -6.30
CA GLY A 94 -13.20 8.75 -5.72
C GLY A 94 -13.23 8.76 -4.21
N THR A 95 -14.29 9.33 -3.66
CA THR A 95 -14.61 9.31 -2.24
C THR A 95 -15.82 8.44 -1.95
N VAL A 96 -15.90 7.87 -0.75
CA VAL A 96 -17.07 7.12 -0.28
C VAL A 96 -18.08 8.07 0.36
N ASP A 97 -19.36 8.00 -0.07
CA ASP A 97 -20.45 8.75 0.54
C ASP A 97 -21.01 8.08 1.81
N ASP A 98 -22.10 8.65 2.36
CA ASP A 98 -22.73 8.14 3.58
C ASP A 98 -23.38 6.75 3.36
N GLU A 99 -23.92 6.50 2.17
CA GLU A 99 -24.53 5.24 1.75
C GLU A 99 -23.49 4.17 1.36
N GLY A 100 -22.22 4.55 1.21
CA GLY A 100 -21.14 3.66 0.80
C GLY A 100 -20.89 3.63 -0.70
N ARG A 101 -21.53 4.48 -1.50
CA ARG A 101 -21.30 4.59 -2.94
C ARG A 101 -20.05 5.41 -3.23
N ILE A 102 -19.45 5.16 -4.38
CA ILE A 102 -18.26 5.85 -4.86
C ILE A 102 -18.67 7.10 -5.65
N VAL A 103 -18.21 8.25 -5.17
CA VAL A 103 -18.36 9.55 -5.83
C VAL A 103 -17.02 9.89 -6.49
N ALA A 104 -17.04 10.18 -7.79
CA ALA A 104 -15.83 10.53 -8.54
C ALA A 104 -15.10 11.74 -7.94
N TYR A 105 -13.77 11.67 -7.88
CA TYR A 105 -12.93 12.79 -7.47
C TYR A 105 -12.01 13.24 -8.62
N PRO A 106 -11.83 14.57 -8.84
CA PRO A 106 -12.60 15.64 -8.19
C PRO A 106 -14.07 15.67 -8.65
N ASP A 107 -14.35 15.19 -9.86
CA ASP A 107 -15.69 14.99 -10.41
C ASP A 107 -15.66 13.97 -11.57
N TYR A 108 -16.82 13.62 -12.12
CA TYR A 108 -16.95 12.56 -13.13
C TYR A 108 -16.26 12.88 -14.48
N SER A 109 -16.08 14.17 -14.82
CA SER A 109 -15.46 14.57 -16.09
C SER A 109 -13.99 14.16 -16.19
N TRP A 110 -13.34 13.94 -15.04
CA TRP A 110 -11.98 13.41 -14.99
C TRP A 110 -11.89 11.92 -15.34
N HIS A 111 -13.01 11.18 -15.37
CA HIS A 111 -13.03 9.73 -15.54
C HIS A 111 -13.71 9.30 -16.84
N GLU A 112 -14.70 10.06 -17.31
CA GLU A 112 -15.61 9.65 -18.39
C GLU A 112 -14.92 9.43 -19.75
N ASN A 113 -13.73 9.97 -19.94
CA ASN A 113 -12.97 9.85 -21.20
C ASN A 113 -12.34 8.47 -21.44
N GLN A 114 -12.30 7.59 -20.43
CA GLN A 114 -11.70 6.24 -20.54
C GLN A 114 -10.28 6.22 -21.16
N GLY A 115 -9.42 7.16 -20.78
CA GLY A 115 -8.05 7.26 -21.31
C GLY A 115 -7.91 7.88 -22.69
N GLN A 116 -9.01 8.34 -23.32
CA GLN A 116 -8.98 8.91 -24.67
C GLN A 116 -8.42 10.34 -24.72
N ASN A 117 -8.51 11.09 -23.61
CA ASN A 117 -7.82 12.35 -23.48
C ASN A 117 -6.94 12.30 -22.22
N CYS A 118 -5.63 12.33 -22.39
CA CYS A 118 -4.66 12.25 -21.28
C CYS A 118 -4.67 13.50 -20.36
N GLY A 119 -5.72 14.33 -20.46
CA GLY A 119 -6.03 15.41 -19.54
C GLY A 119 -6.72 14.92 -18.26
N GLY A 120 -7.49 13.83 -18.32
CA GLY A 120 -8.16 13.22 -17.15
C GLY A 120 -7.33 12.14 -16.44
N LEU A 121 -8.02 11.31 -15.67
CA LEU A 121 -7.50 10.11 -15.00
C LEU A 121 -7.80 8.86 -15.83
N THR A 122 -6.75 8.10 -16.15
CA THR A 122 -6.86 6.88 -16.94
C THR A 122 -7.06 5.66 -16.05
N SER A 123 -6.14 5.41 -15.12
CA SER A 123 -6.20 4.31 -14.16
C SER A 123 -5.36 4.61 -12.92
N VAL A 124 -6.02 4.99 -11.85
CA VAL A 124 -5.39 5.30 -10.57
C VAL A 124 -5.23 4.04 -9.74
N PHE A 125 -4.00 3.71 -9.37
CA PHE A 125 -3.70 2.53 -8.56
C PHE A 125 -3.64 2.83 -7.07
N ARG A 126 -2.79 3.75 -6.64
CA ARG A 126 -2.66 4.15 -5.23
C ARG A 126 -2.44 5.65 -5.10
N VAL A 127 -2.73 6.14 -3.90
CA VAL A 127 -2.60 7.56 -3.56
C VAL A 127 -1.83 7.76 -2.27
N ALA A 128 -1.39 8.98 -2.01
CA ALA A 128 -0.80 9.35 -0.74
C ALA A 128 -1.20 10.79 -0.38
N ILE A 129 -1.66 11.00 0.85
CA ILE A 129 -1.85 12.35 1.41
C ILE A 129 -0.62 12.70 2.24
N ASP A 130 0.04 13.82 1.91
CA ASP A 130 1.20 14.29 2.66
C ASP A 130 0.82 15.21 3.84
N GLU A 131 1.79 15.56 4.67
CA GLU A 131 1.59 16.47 5.82
C GLU A 131 1.14 17.89 5.43
N CYS A 132 1.24 18.23 4.14
CA CYS A 132 0.84 19.51 3.58
C CYS A 132 -0.60 19.52 3.06
N ASN A 133 -1.35 18.43 3.32
CA ASN A 133 -2.72 18.25 2.87
C ASN A 133 -2.82 18.28 1.32
N ARG A 134 -1.76 17.83 0.64
CA ARG A 134 -1.76 17.57 -0.80
C ARG A 134 -2.02 16.07 -1.03
N LEU A 135 -2.99 15.77 -1.89
CA LEU A 135 -3.29 14.42 -2.34
C LEU A 135 -2.52 14.11 -3.60
N TRP A 136 -1.58 13.17 -3.49
CA TRP A 136 -0.77 12.67 -4.59
C TRP A 136 -1.41 11.43 -5.21
N ILE A 137 -1.57 11.46 -6.52
CA ILE A 137 -2.23 10.42 -7.32
C ILE A 137 -1.22 9.85 -8.31
N MET A 138 -1.08 8.52 -8.31
CA MET A 138 -0.37 7.79 -9.37
C MET A 138 -1.39 7.23 -10.37
N ASP A 139 -1.44 7.85 -11.56
CA ASP A 139 -2.20 7.36 -12.72
C ASP A 139 -1.27 6.61 -13.67
N ALA A 140 -1.46 5.29 -13.77
CA ALA A 140 -0.61 4.41 -14.56
C ALA A 140 -0.76 4.63 -16.08
N GLY A 141 -1.84 5.27 -16.53
CA GLY A 141 -2.09 5.48 -17.96
C GLY A 141 -2.45 4.20 -18.75
N LYS A 142 -2.64 3.06 -18.05
CA LYS A 142 -2.96 1.75 -18.63
C LYS A 142 -4.40 1.33 -18.30
N ILE A 143 -5.09 0.76 -19.29
CA ILE A 143 -6.36 0.04 -19.11
C ILE A 143 -6.14 -1.39 -19.61
N GLY A 144 -6.26 -2.36 -18.71
CA GLY A 144 -5.71 -3.70 -18.95
C GLY A 144 -4.23 -3.61 -19.31
N ASP A 145 -3.83 -4.31 -20.37
CA ASP A 145 -2.45 -4.30 -20.87
C ASP A 145 -2.14 -3.13 -21.82
N THR A 146 -3.16 -2.33 -22.18
CA THR A 146 -3.02 -1.28 -23.20
C THR A 146 -2.61 0.05 -22.56
N GLN A 147 -1.50 0.64 -23.03
CA GLN A 147 -1.06 1.98 -22.64
C GLN A 147 -1.84 3.05 -23.45
N TYR A 148 -2.82 3.69 -22.82
CA TYR A 148 -3.61 4.77 -23.43
C TYR A 148 -2.93 6.12 -23.29
N CYS A 149 -2.33 6.38 -22.12
CA CYS A 149 -1.67 7.63 -21.79
C CYS A 149 -0.31 7.38 -21.15
N PRO A 150 0.67 8.29 -21.23
CA PRO A 150 1.88 8.17 -20.41
C PRO A 150 1.52 8.16 -18.91
N PRO A 151 2.24 7.41 -18.07
CA PRO A 151 2.05 7.47 -16.63
C PRO A 151 2.25 8.90 -16.11
N GLN A 152 1.49 9.30 -15.10
CA GLN A 152 1.56 10.64 -14.54
C GLN A 152 1.37 10.65 -13.02
N VAL A 153 2.08 11.55 -12.36
CA VAL A 153 1.91 11.88 -10.93
C VAL A 153 1.18 13.22 -10.85
N LEU A 154 0.03 13.25 -10.19
CA LEU A 154 -0.73 14.47 -9.96
C LEU A 154 -0.74 14.81 -8.47
N ALA A 155 -0.81 16.10 -8.12
CA ALA A 155 -1.11 16.54 -6.76
C ALA A 155 -2.30 17.51 -6.75
N PHE A 156 -3.26 17.24 -5.86
CA PHE A 156 -4.40 18.11 -5.59
C PHE A 156 -4.26 18.75 -4.22
N ASP A 157 -4.52 20.05 -4.12
CA ASP A 157 -4.70 20.70 -2.83
C ASP A 157 -6.08 20.31 -2.27
N LEU A 158 -6.11 19.56 -1.17
CA LEU A 158 -7.35 19.09 -0.57
C LEU A 158 -8.13 20.16 0.20
N ALA A 159 -7.62 21.38 0.31
CA ALA A 159 -8.40 22.51 0.83
C ALA A 159 -9.31 23.11 -0.26
N THR A 160 -8.83 23.13 -1.51
CA THR A 160 -9.52 23.75 -2.66
C THR A 160 -10.03 22.74 -3.69
N ASP A 161 -9.64 21.47 -3.56
CA ASP A 161 -9.85 20.38 -4.52
C ASP A 161 -9.36 20.69 -5.94
N ARG A 162 -8.31 21.52 -6.03
CA ARG A 162 -7.70 21.94 -7.31
C ARG A 162 -6.42 21.18 -7.56
N LEU A 163 -6.19 20.85 -8.83
CA LEU A 163 -4.89 20.35 -9.30
C LEU A 163 -3.85 21.46 -9.08
N VAL A 164 -2.79 21.15 -8.33
CA VAL A 164 -1.67 22.08 -8.05
C VAL A 164 -0.36 21.61 -8.67
N TYR A 165 -0.27 20.35 -9.09
CA TYR A 165 0.93 19.79 -9.73
C TYR A 165 0.56 18.64 -10.66
N ARG A 166 1.27 18.52 -11.79
CA ARG A 166 1.20 17.38 -12.71
C ARG A 166 2.58 17.14 -13.30
N HIS A 167 3.08 15.92 -13.16
CA HIS A 167 4.28 15.43 -13.82
C HIS A 167 3.93 14.26 -14.73
N VAL A 168 4.17 14.42 -16.03
CA VAL A 168 4.02 13.34 -17.01
C VAL A 168 5.36 12.64 -17.15
N VAL A 169 5.40 11.34 -16.87
CA VAL A 169 6.64 10.57 -16.90
C VAL A 169 7.16 10.48 -18.34
N ASN A 170 8.44 10.82 -18.54
CA ASN A 170 9.05 10.71 -19.86
C ASN A 170 9.17 9.24 -20.28
N ILE A 171 8.95 8.96 -21.58
CA ILE A 171 9.10 7.62 -22.16
C ILE A 171 10.46 6.98 -21.87
N SER A 172 11.53 7.78 -21.69
CA SER A 172 12.85 7.27 -21.33
C SER A 172 12.93 6.67 -19.91
N SER A 173 11.97 6.97 -19.04
CA SER A 173 11.95 6.56 -17.64
C SER A 173 11.11 5.31 -17.38
N TYR A 174 10.53 4.70 -18.42
CA TYR A 174 9.75 3.46 -18.29
C TYR A 174 9.83 2.58 -19.54
N THR A 175 9.50 1.31 -19.36
CA THR A 175 9.55 0.30 -20.43
C THR A 175 8.14 -0.16 -20.77
N SER A 176 7.97 -0.94 -21.85
CA SER A 176 6.65 -1.47 -22.21
C SER A 176 5.97 -2.25 -21.06
N PRO A 177 6.69 -3.10 -20.29
CA PRO A 177 6.10 -3.77 -19.14
C PRO A 177 5.74 -2.84 -17.98
N SER A 178 6.35 -1.65 -17.84
CA SER A 178 6.22 -0.82 -16.65
C SER A 178 4.78 -0.56 -16.23
N LEU A 179 4.53 -0.67 -14.93
CA LEU A 179 3.26 -0.37 -14.28
C LEU A 179 3.57 0.31 -12.95
N PHE A 180 3.54 1.64 -12.95
CA PHE A 180 3.78 2.45 -11.75
C PHE A 180 2.52 2.52 -10.89
N ILE A 181 2.58 2.02 -9.66
CA ILE A 181 1.36 1.84 -8.86
C ILE A 181 1.38 2.41 -7.46
N THR A 182 2.53 2.46 -6.77
CA THR A 182 2.59 2.86 -5.35
C THR A 182 3.42 4.14 -5.20
N PRO A 183 2.81 5.33 -5.03
CA PRO A 183 3.54 6.54 -4.67
C PRO A 183 3.79 6.61 -3.16
N VAL A 184 4.99 7.04 -2.77
CA VAL A 184 5.33 7.43 -1.40
C VAL A 184 5.96 8.82 -1.45
N VAL A 185 5.42 9.74 -0.66
CA VAL A 185 5.78 11.16 -0.68
C VAL A 185 6.75 11.46 0.45
N ASP A 186 7.90 12.04 0.09
CA ASP A 186 8.98 12.42 0.98
C ASP A 186 9.08 13.93 1.05
N VAL A 187 8.29 14.53 1.93
CA VAL A 187 8.39 15.94 2.25
C VAL A 187 9.48 16.13 3.31
N ARG A 188 10.35 17.12 3.08
CA ARG A 188 11.53 17.40 3.90
C ARG A 188 11.50 18.85 4.38
N PRO A 189 10.60 19.18 5.33
CA PRO A 189 10.45 20.54 5.81
C PRO A 189 11.72 21.03 6.51
N GLU A 190 12.13 22.26 6.22
CA GLU A 190 13.12 22.98 7.04
C GLU A 190 12.46 23.63 8.27
N PHE A 191 11.20 24.05 8.13
CA PHE A 191 10.35 24.60 9.18
C PHE A 191 8.91 24.08 9.06
N PRO A 192 8.08 24.17 10.13
CA PRO A 192 6.70 23.67 10.08
C PRO A 192 5.89 24.28 8.92
N GLY A 193 5.30 23.44 8.08
CA GLY A 193 4.51 23.85 6.92
C GLY A 193 5.30 24.09 5.63
N ASP A 194 6.62 23.89 5.63
CA ASP A 194 7.42 23.88 4.40
C ASP A 194 7.21 22.57 3.62
N CYS A 195 6.79 22.73 2.36
CA CYS A 195 6.43 21.63 1.47
C CYS A 195 7.20 21.69 0.14
N ALA A 196 8.18 22.59 0.03
CA ALA A 196 8.88 22.84 -1.23
C ALA A 196 9.85 21.71 -1.57
N ASN A 197 10.59 21.23 -0.57
CA ASN A 197 11.50 20.10 -0.73
C ASN A 197 10.72 18.77 -0.65
N THR A 198 10.13 18.38 -1.78
CA THR A 198 9.35 17.14 -1.89
C THR A 198 9.96 16.23 -2.96
N PHE A 199 10.12 14.96 -2.60
CA PHE A 199 10.37 13.89 -3.55
C PHE A 199 9.18 12.92 -3.55
N VAL A 200 8.92 12.25 -4.67
CA VAL A 200 7.96 11.15 -4.74
C VAL A 200 8.67 9.92 -5.29
N TYR A 201 8.58 8.81 -4.56
CA TYR A 201 9.10 7.50 -5.00
C TYR A 201 7.91 6.68 -5.48
N VAL A 202 7.99 6.11 -6.69
CA VAL A 202 6.91 5.30 -7.26
C VAL A 202 7.39 3.92 -7.67
N ALA A 203 6.79 2.90 -7.07
CA ALA A 203 7.09 1.51 -7.36
C ALA A 203 6.57 1.10 -8.74
N ASP A 204 7.44 0.48 -9.55
CA ASP A 204 7.12 -0.14 -10.83
C ASP A 204 7.07 -1.66 -10.68
N VAL A 205 5.87 -2.20 -10.48
CA VAL A 205 5.69 -3.63 -10.17
C VAL A 205 6.04 -4.54 -11.34
N SER A 206 5.81 -4.11 -12.57
CA SER A 206 5.95 -4.96 -13.75
C SER A 206 7.25 -4.68 -14.52
N GLY A 207 7.83 -3.48 -14.36
CA GLY A 207 9.16 -3.16 -14.88
C GLY A 207 10.30 -3.37 -13.86
N PHE A 208 9.98 -3.71 -12.61
CA PHE A 208 10.94 -4.01 -11.55
C PHE A 208 11.92 -2.87 -11.27
N GLY A 209 11.37 -1.68 -11.03
CA GLY A 209 12.16 -0.48 -10.79
C GLY A 209 11.46 0.53 -9.90
N LEU A 210 12.13 1.64 -9.67
CA LEU A 210 11.60 2.75 -8.88
C LEU A 210 11.69 4.04 -9.70
N LEU A 211 10.59 4.75 -9.85
CA LEU A 211 10.62 6.13 -10.33
C LEU A 211 10.94 7.04 -9.15
N VAL A 212 11.90 7.94 -9.31
CA VAL A 212 12.18 9.01 -8.35
C VAL A 212 11.82 10.32 -9.02
N LEU A 213 10.92 11.07 -8.39
CA LEU A 213 10.46 12.38 -8.84
C LEU A 213 10.99 13.46 -7.88
N ASP A 214 11.76 14.39 -8.42
CA ASP A 214 12.21 15.62 -7.77
C ASP A 214 11.21 16.73 -8.14
N VAL A 215 10.29 17.01 -7.22
CA VAL A 215 9.15 17.93 -7.47
C VAL A 215 9.63 19.36 -7.68
N ALA A 216 10.64 19.80 -6.93
CA ALA A 216 11.15 21.17 -7.01
C ALA A 216 11.79 21.49 -8.36
N ASN A 217 12.40 20.48 -9.01
CA ASN A 217 13.05 20.62 -10.31
C ASN A 217 12.22 20.05 -11.47
N ASP A 218 10.99 19.60 -11.21
CA ASP A 218 10.07 18.94 -12.15
C ASP A 218 10.77 17.92 -13.06
N ARG A 219 11.52 17.00 -12.45
CA ARG A 219 12.27 15.97 -13.17
C ARG A 219 12.14 14.64 -12.49
N SER A 220 12.15 13.58 -13.28
CA SER A 220 12.14 12.21 -12.77
C SER A 220 13.19 11.36 -13.46
N TRP A 221 13.63 10.31 -12.76
CA TRP A 221 14.51 9.29 -13.28
C TRP A 221 14.09 7.92 -12.77
N ARG A 222 14.45 6.90 -13.55
CA ARG A 222 14.28 5.50 -13.16
C ARG A 222 15.52 5.04 -12.40
N VAL A 223 15.28 4.30 -11.33
CA VAL A 223 16.29 3.57 -10.57
C VAL A 223 16.03 2.07 -10.70
N THR A 224 17.08 1.30 -10.93
CA THR A 224 17.03 -0.17 -11.04
C THR A 224 17.99 -0.83 -10.05
N ASN A 225 17.57 -1.98 -9.53
CA ASN A 225 18.35 -2.81 -8.64
C ASN A 225 17.75 -4.23 -8.60
N LYS A 226 18.57 -5.25 -8.32
CA LYS A 226 18.12 -6.64 -8.18
C LYS A 226 17.04 -6.84 -7.11
N TYR A 227 17.01 -6.01 -6.06
CA TYR A 227 16.04 -6.13 -4.97
C TYR A 227 14.63 -5.64 -5.34
N PHE A 228 14.44 -5.06 -6.53
CA PHE A 228 13.11 -4.72 -7.05
C PHE A 228 12.43 -5.87 -7.81
N PHE A 229 13.15 -6.96 -8.05
CA PHE A 229 12.62 -8.11 -8.78
C PHE A 229 11.77 -9.02 -7.87
N PRO A 230 10.78 -9.72 -8.44
CA PRO A 230 10.07 -10.79 -7.75
C PRO A 230 10.98 -11.99 -7.52
N TYR A 231 10.68 -12.77 -6.47
CA TYR A 231 11.37 -14.02 -6.15
C TYR A 231 10.50 -15.17 -6.67
N PRO A 232 10.93 -15.94 -7.69
CA PRO A 232 10.10 -16.97 -8.31
C PRO A 232 9.54 -18.01 -7.33
N SER A 233 10.27 -18.32 -6.27
CA SER A 233 9.83 -19.23 -5.21
C SER A 233 8.68 -18.69 -4.35
N ARG A 234 8.32 -17.41 -4.51
CA ARG A 234 7.27 -16.69 -3.78
C ARG A 234 6.20 -16.09 -4.71
N GLY A 235 6.17 -16.51 -5.99
CA GLY A 235 5.20 -16.04 -6.98
C GLY A 235 3.78 -16.59 -6.81
N THR A 236 3.62 -17.71 -6.09
CA THR A 236 2.31 -18.31 -5.83
C THR A 236 1.75 -17.81 -4.50
N PHE A 237 0.51 -17.33 -4.54
CA PHE A 237 -0.24 -16.84 -3.39
C PHE A 237 -1.34 -17.83 -3.07
N THR A 238 -1.55 -18.13 -1.79
CA THR A 238 -2.67 -18.95 -1.32
C THR A 238 -3.40 -18.23 -0.20
N ILE A 239 -4.65 -17.87 -0.44
CA ILE A 239 -5.50 -17.13 0.49
C ILE A 239 -6.86 -17.83 0.53
N ASP A 240 -7.33 -18.18 1.73
CA ASP A 240 -8.65 -18.79 1.91
C ASP A 240 -8.89 -20.04 1.03
N GLY A 241 -7.84 -20.84 0.81
CA GLY A 241 -7.88 -22.08 0.02
C GLY A 241 -7.81 -21.90 -1.50
N GLU A 242 -7.78 -20.67 -2.01
CA GLU A 242 -7.62 -20.38 -3.44
C GLU A 242 -6.18 -19.93 -3.73
N SER A 243 -5.65 -20.38 -4.87
CA SER A 243 -4.28 -20.06 -5.29
C SER A 243 -4.24 -19.39 -6.66
N PHE A 244 -3.32 -18.45 -6.80
CA PHE A 244 -3.01 -17.77 -8.06
C PHE A 244 -1.53 -17.39 -8.10
N ASP A 245 -0.99 -17.22 -9.31
CA ASP A 245 0.37 -16.76 -9.52
C ASP A 245 0.39 -15.26 -9.87
N LEU A 246 1.30 -14.52 -9.27
CA LEU A 246 1.52 -13.11 -9.58
C LEU A 246 2.98 -12.74 -9.34
N MET A 247 3.68 -12.32 -10.38
CA MET A 247 5.14 -12.06 -10.33
C MET A 247 5.45 -10.56 -10.23
N ASP A 248 4.66 -9.83 -9.44
CA ASP A 248 4.88 -8.41 -9.23
C ASP A 248 6.15 -8.18 -8.39
N GLY A 249 6.98 -7.26 -8.86
CA GLY A 249 8.18 -6.77 -8.19
C GLY A 249 7.85 -5.78 -7.09
N VAL A 250 8.74 -4.81 -6.88
CA VAL A 250 8.62 -3.78 -5.83
C VAL A 250 7.21 -3.19 -5.78
N LEU A 251 6.58 -3.24 -4.61
CA LEU A 251 5.20 -2.80 -4.41
C LEU A 251 5.00 -2.07 -3.08
N GLY A 252 5.31 -2.75 -1.97
CA GLY A 252 5.17 -2.20 -0.63
C GLY A 252 6.35 -1.30 -0.32
N MET A 253 6.07 -0.08 0.14
CA MET A 253 7.10 0.90 0.48
C MET A 253 6.66 1.77 1.67
N ALA A 254 7.58 2.01 2.60
CA ALA A 254 7.36 2.91 3.72
C ALA A 254 8.62 3.75 4.04
N LEU A 255 8.42 5.03 4.32
CA LEU A 255 9.51 5.90 4.77
C LEU A 255 9.64 5.91 6.28
N SER A 256 10.88 5.87 6.79
CA SER A 256 11.16 6.13 8.20
C SER A 256 10.68 7.53 8.61
N PRO A 257 10.38 7.80 9.90
CA PRO A 257 10.07 9.15 10.35
C PRO A 257 11.13 10.16 9.92
N TYR A 258 10.71 11.31 9.38
CA TYR A 258 11.61 12.39 9.04
C TYR A 258 12.12 13.09 10.32
N ARG A 259 13.41 13.44 10.33
CA ARG A 259 14.04 14.26 11.37
C ARG A 259 14.92 15.28 10.68
N THR A 260 14.70 16.56 10.96
CA THR A 260 15.47 17.66 10.36
C THR A 260 16.97 17.42 10.50
N GLY A 261 17.71 17.58 9.41
CA GLY A 261 19.16 17.35 9.36
C GLY A 261 19.60 15.88 9.30
N ARG A 262 18.67 14.92 9.19
CA ARG A 262 18.98 13.50 8.94
C ARG A 262 18.28 13.01 7.70
N ASP A 263 18.93 12.10 6.98
CA ASP A 263 18.30 11.41 5.86
C ASP A 263 17.31 10.34 6.35
N ARG A 264 16.45 9.85 5.44
CA ARG A 264 15.44 8.84 5.72
C ARG A 264 15.84 7.50 5.13
N PHE A 265 15.26 6.44 5.68
CA PHE A 265 15.23 5.15 5.04
C PHE A 265 13.94 4.99 4.27
N LEU A 266 14.05 4.46 3.05
CA LEU A 266 12.94 3.86 2.33
C LEU A 266 13.03 2.35 2.55
N TYR A 267 12.07 1.79 3.27
CA TYR A 267 11.81 0.36 3.36
C TYR A 267 10.97 -0.05 2.16
N PHE A 268 11.25 -1.23 1.60
CA PHE A 268 10.50 -1.74 0.47
C PHE A 268 10.66 -3.24 0.25
N HIS A 269 9.66 -3.83 -0.40
CA HIS A 269 9.69 -5.21 -0.84
C HIS A 269 8.93 -5.41 -2.13
N SER A 270 9.30 -6.48 -2.85
CA SER A 270 8.51 -7.01 -3.96
C SER A 270 7.27 -7.73 -3.46
N LEU A 271 6.17 -7.67 -4.21
CA LEU A 271 4.93 -8.39 -3.84
C LEU A 271 5.17 -9.91 -3.80
N ALA A 272 5.82 -10.45 -4.83
CA ALA A 272 6.27 -11.84 -4.85
C ALA A 272 7.59 -11.99 -4.07
N SER A 273 7.57 -11.65 -2.79
CA SER A 273 8.70 -11.83 -1.88
C SER A 273 8.24 -11.95 -0.43
N THR A 274 9.09 -12.54 0.41
CA THR A 274 8.99 -12.56 1.88
C THR A 274 10.07 -11.68 2.54
N THR A 275 11.01 -11.17 1.75
CA THR A 275 12.10 -10.31 2.20
C THR A 275 11.64 -8.88 2.39
N GLU A 276 12.43 -8.10 3.13
CA GLU A 276 12.28 -6.66 3.30
C GLU A 276 13.64 -6.03 2.99
N ASN A 277 13.63 -4.90 2.28
CA ASN A 277 14.84 -4.21 1.88
C ASN A 277 14.83 -2.78 2.41
N VAL A 278 15.99 -2.16 2.44
CA VAL A 278 16.14 -0.79 2.89
C VAL A 278 17.23 -0.07 2.13
N VAL A 279 16.95 1.19 1.79
CA VAL A 279 17.91 2.11 1.17
C VAL A 279 17.81 3.46 1.85
N LYS A 280 18.93 4.16 1.99
CA LYS A 280 18.88 5.57 2.35
C LYS A 280 18.38 6.39 1.17
N THR A 281 17.42 7.25 1.41
CA THR A 281 16.84 8.09 0.36
C THR A 281 17.86 9.00 -0.35
N GLU A 282 18.94 9.46 0.33
CA GLU A 282 20.04 10.21 -0.28
C GLU A 282 20.71 9.46 -1.44
N VAL A 283 20.75 8.12 -1.36
CA VAL A 283 21.33 7.28 -2.41
C VAL A 283 20.52 7.39 -3.68
N ILE A 284 19.19 7.27 -3.61
CA ILE A 284 18.27 7.21 -4.75
C ILE A 284 17.84 8.59 -5.27
N ARG A 285 17.91 9.63 -4.42
CA ARG A 285 17.68 11.03 -4.81
C ARG A 285 18.82 11.64 -5.64
N ASN A 286 19.92 10.90 -5.83
CA ASN A 286 21.02 11.36 -6.65
C ASN A 286 20.60 11.43 -8.12
N ASN A 287 20.67 12.63 -8.72
CA ASN A 287 20.27 12.83 -10.11
C ASN A 287 21.23 12.23 -11.14
N SER A 288 22.37 11.67 -10.74
CA SER A 288 23.26 10.94 -11.65
C SER A 288 22.58 9.76 -12.33
N TYR A 289 21.50 9.21 -11.75
CA TYR A 289 20.73 8.13 -12.36
C TYR A 289 19.89 8.54 -13.58
N LEU A 290 19.86 9.84 -13.91
CA LEU A 290 19.42 10.29 -15.23
C LEU A 290 20.29 9.72 -16.36
N VAL A 291 21.55 9.38 -16.07
CA VAL A 291 22.51 8.85 -17.04
C VAL A 291 22.66 7.32 -16.94
N ASP A 292 22.83 6.80 -15.72
CA ASP A 292 22.89 5.35 -15.46
C ASP A 292 21.86 4.99 -14.38
N PRO A 293 20.77 4.30 -14.71
CA PRO A 293 19.70 4.00 -13.74
C PRO A 293 20.12 3.00 -12.65
N THR A 294 21.28 2.37 -12.78
CA THR A 294 21.70 1.26 -11.91
C THR A 294 22.19 1.76 -10.57
N VAL A 295 21.49 1.42 -9.49
CA VAL A 295 21.99 1.70 -8.13
C VAL A 295 23.06 0.68 -7.77
N ASP A 296 24.14 1.16 -7.13
CA ASP A 296 25.17 0.32 -6.55
C ASP A 296 24.52 -0.79 -5.70
N PRO A 297 24.73 -2.09 -6.03
CA PRO A 297 24.17 -3.20 -5.27
C PRO A 297 24.49 -3.16 -3.77
N GLN A 298 25.58 -2.49 -3.36
CA GLN A 298 25.99 -2.34 -1.97
C GLN A 298 25.26 -1.21 -1.22
N ALA A 299 24.58 -0.32 -1.94
CA ALA A 299 23.88 0.81 -1.35
C ALA A 299 22.46 0.46 -0.87
N ILE A 300 21.91 -0.67 -1.32
CA ILE A 300 20.66 -1.26 -0.86
C ILE A 300 20.97 -2.49 -0.02
N ALA A 301 20.35 -2.60 1.15
CA ALA A 301 20.51 -3.75 2.03
C ALA A 301 19.20 -4.54 2.13
N GLU A 302 19.30 -5.85 2.02
CA GLU A 302 18.24 -6.81 2.34
C GLU A 302 18.35 -7.20 3.82
N PHE A 303 17.23 -7.28 4.53
CA PHE A 303 17.23 -7.78 5.90
C PHE A 303 17.50 -9.29 5.91
N PRO A 304 18.29 -9.80 6.89
CA PRO A 304 18.73 -11.19 6.92
C PRO A 304 17.63 -12.20 7.24
N GLU A 305 16.54 -11.77 7.87
CA GLU A 305 15.37 -12.61 8.16
C GLU A 305 14.16 -12.14 7.36
N GLU A 306 13.21 -13.05 7.17
CA GLU A 306 12.05 -12.86 6.30
C GLU A 306 10.72 -12.90 7.09
N ARG A 307 9.67 -12.37 6.48
CA ARG A 307 8.28 -12.60 6.92
C ARG A 307 7.85 -14.04 6.62
N THR A 308 6.82 -14.52 7.30
CA THR A 308 6.32 -15.88 7.12
C THR A 308 5.49 -16.08 5.85
N SER A 309 5.00 -15.00 5.25
CA SER A 309 4.30 -14.98 3.96
C SER A 309 4.46 -13.62 3.30
N GLN A 310 4.04 -13.52 2.03
CA GLN A 310 4.08 -12.28 1.26
C GLN A 310 3.23 -11.18 1.92
N SER A 311 3.57 -9.94 1.57
CA SER A 311 2.85 -8.74 1.99
C SER A 311 2.63 -7.82 0.79
N ALA A 312 1.49 -7.13 0.78
CA ALA A 312 1.19 -6.14 -0.24
C ALA A 312 1.51 -4.73 0.26
N ALA A 313 0.61 -4.13 1.04
CA ALA A 313 0.85 -2.79 1.57
C ALA A 313 1.56 -2.80 2.92
N GLU A 314 2.38 -1.76 3.11
CA GLU A 314 3.00 -1.41 4.39
C GLU A 314 2.94 0.10 4.62
N ALA A 315 3.00 0.50 5.89
CA ALA A 315 3.16 1.90 6.26
C ALA A 315 3.89 1.99 7.60
N MET A 316 4.52 3.12 7.86
CA MET A 316 5.24 3.38 9.10
C MET A 316 4.67 4.60 9.81
N ASP A 317 4.48 4.51 11.12
CA ASP A 317 4.03 5.64 11.93
C ASP A 317 5.18 6.57 12.34
N ARG A 318 4.85 7.64 13.08
CA ARG A 318 5.84 8.67 13.47
C ARG A 318 6.85 8.16 14.51
N ASN A 319 6.53 7.05 15.17
CA ASN A 319 7.38 6.41 16.18
C ASN A 319 8.30 5.35 15.56
N GLY A 320 8.21 5.13 14.24
CA GLY A 320 9.02 4.15 13.53
C GLY A 320 8.49 2.73 13.65
N ILE A 321 7.22 2.54 13.98
CA ILE A 321 6.55 1.25 13.95
C ILE A 321 5.99 1.04 12.55
N MET A 322 6.42 -0.02 11.89
CA MET A 322 5.92 -0.48 10.62
C MET A 322 4.73 -1.40 10.82
N TYR A 323 3.73 -1.27 9.96
CA TYR A 323 2.53 -2.09 9.90
C TYR A 323 2.46 -2.74 8.52
N PHE A 324 2.15 -4.03 8.47
CA PHE A 324 2.09 -4.79 7.22
C PHE A 324 1.07 -5.93 7.33
N GLY A 325 0.50 -6.32 6.19
CA GLY A 325 -0.41 -7.47 6.11
C GLY A 325 0.31 -8.75 5.72
N LEU A 326 0.01 -9.87 6.38
CA LEU A 326 0.45 -11.20 5.97
C LEU A 326 -0.73 -11.95 5.36
N MET A 327 -0.48 -12.71 4.29
CA MET A 327 -1.52 -13.39 3.52
C MET A 327 -1.85 -14.79 4.04
N ASN A 328 -0.93 -15.43 4.78
CA ASN A 328 -1.15 -16.77 5.32
C ASN A 328 -0.63 -16.97 6.76
N PRO A 329 -1.52 -17.11 7.76
CA PRO A 329 -2.95 -16.81 7.68
C PRO A 329 -3.18 -15.30 7.49
N PRO A 330 -4.29 -14.88 6.85
CA PRO A 330 -4.62 -13.46 6.69
C PRO A 330 -4.62 -12.69 8.00
N SER A 331 -3.76 -11.67 8.10
CA SER A 331 -3.50 -10.95 9.35
C SER A 331 -2.77 -9.63 9.16
N ILE A 332 -2.86 -8.76 10.17
CA ILE A 332 -2.13 -7.50 10.25
C ILE A 332 -1.15 -7.57 11.42
N TRP A 333 0.09 -7.14 11.16
CA TRP A 333 1.20 -7.20 12.10
C TRP A 333 1.89 -5.85 12.23
N CYS A 334 2.66 -5.70 13.30
CA CYS A 334 3.58 -4.59 13.47
C CYS A 334 5.00 -5.07 13.76
N TRP A 335 5.94 -4.19 13.45
CA TRP A 335 7.36 -4.30 13.79
C TRP A 335 7.90 -2.92 14.17
N ASN A 336 8.62 -2.81 15.29
CA ASN A 336 9.28 -1.58 15.65
C ASN A 336 10.69 -1.54 15.05
N SER A 337 10.97 -0.56 14.18
CA SER A 337 12.26 -0.41 13.49
C SER A 337 13.46 -0.12 14.41
N ALA A 338 13.23 0.16 15.70
CA ALA A 338 14.26 0.20 16.73
C ALA A 338 14.73 -1.19 17.20
N THR A 339 14.11 -2.26 16.70
CA THR A 339 14.48 -3.67 16.95
C THR A 339 15.05 -4.32 15.70
N GLU A 340 15.59 -5.53 15.83
CA GLU A 340 16.00 -6.34 14.67
C GLU A 340 14.77 -6.76 13.86
N PHE A 341 14.91 -6.78 12.53
CA PHE A 341 13.88 -7.28 11.63
C PHE A 341 13.95 -8.79 11.68
N SER A 342 13.04 -9.40 12.44
CA SER A 342 13.03 -10.82 12.75
C SER A 342 11.61 -11.21 13.17
N PRO A 343 11.11 -12.41 12.82
CA PRO A 343 9.85 -12.95 13.32
C PRO A 343 9.67 -12.87 14.84
N ARG A 344 10.77 -12.84 15.61
CA ARG A 344 10.74 -12.68 17.08
C ARG A 344 10.24 -11.30 17.54
N ASN A 345 10.38 -10.29 16.70
CA ASN A 345 9.99 -8.90 16.95
C ASN A 345 8.75 -8.48 16.16
N PHE A 346 8.09 -9.43 15.48
CA PHE A 346 6.82 -9.20 14.80
C PHE A 346 5.67 -9.56 15.74
N TYR A 347 4.74 -8.63 15.91
CA TYR A 347 3.61 -8.82 16.82
C TYR A 347 2.29 -8.64 16.08
N LYS A 348 1.35 -9.54 16.33
CA LYS A 348 0.02 -9.55 15.72
C LYS A 348 -0.82 -8.38 16.24
N ILE A 349 -1.47 -7.68 15.32
CA ILE A 349 -2.51 -6.70 15.62
C ILE A 349 -3.89 -7.34 15.48
N ALA A 350 -4.12 -8.04 14.37
CA ALA A 350 -5.39 -8.70 14.08
C ALA A 350 -5.17 -9.92 13.18
N VAL A 351 -5.96 -10.97 13.37
CA VAL A 351 -5.95 -12.19 12.55
C VAL A 351 -7.39 -12.57 12.28
N ASP A 352 -7.77 -12.64 11.00
CA ASP A 352 -9.12 -12.96 10.59
C ASP A 352 -9.12 -13.45 9.14
N LYS A 353 -9.47 -14.72 8.94
CA LYS A 353 -9.45 -15.36 7.62
C LYS A 353 -10.53 -14.84 6.68
N GLU A 354 -11.60 -14.27 7.22
CA GLU A 354 -12.71 -13.74 6.43
C GLU A 354 -12.48 -12.27 6.09
N THR A 355 -12.10 -11.47 7.09
CA THR A 355 -12.11 -10.02 6.95
C THR A 355 -10.77 -9.41 6.52
N LEU A 356 -9.66 -10.14 6.64
CA LEU A 356 -8.30 -9.63 6.39
C LEU A 356 -7.55 -10.29 5.22
N GLN A 357 -8.25 -10.99 4.32
CA GLN A 357 -7.71 -11.82 3.23
C GLN A 357 -6.49 -11.23 2.50
N PHE A 358 -6.69 -10.21 1.65
CA PHE A 358 -5.60 -9.52 0.95
C PHE A 358 -5.60 -8.03 1.36
N ALA A 359 -4.71 -7.64 2.27
CA ALA A 359 -4.53 -6.26 2.72
C ALA A 359 -3.80 -5.41 1.66
N SER A 360 -4.55 -4.97 0.66
CA SER A 360 -4.06 -4.30 -0.55
C SER A 360 -3.56 -2.87 -0.33
N GLY A 361 -4.15 -2.16 0.64
CA GLY A 361 -3.85 -0.77 0.98
C GLY A 361 -3.74 -0.62 2.49
N LEU A 362 -2.77 0.16 2.96
CA LEU A 362 -2.51 0.40 4.38
C LEU A 362 -1.94 1.81 4.54
N LYS A 363 -2.56 2.63 5.40
CA LYS A 363 -2.11 3.99 5.72
C LYS A 363 -2.06 4.23 7.22
N VAL A 364 -1.16 5.10 7.64
CA VAL A 364 -1.18 5.72 8.98
C VAL A 364 -1.56 7.19 8.81
N VAL A 365 -2.75 7.56 9.27
CA VAL A 365 -3.35 8.88 9.06
C VAL A 365 -3.48 9.60 10.40
N ASN A 366 -3.25 10.91 10.43
CA ASN A 366 -3.52 11.73 11.61
C ASN A 366 -4.97 12.20 11.61
N ASN A 367 -5.69 11.95 12.69
CA ASN A 367 -7.01 12.54 12.88
C ASN A 367 -6.93 14.03 13.31
N ILE A 368 -8.08 14.69 13.41
CA ILE A 368 -8.15 16.12 13.80
C ILE A 368 -7.54 16.43 15.17
N LYS A 369 -7.36 15.42 16.04
CA LYS A 369 -6.72 15.57 17.36
C LYS A 369 -5.22 15.30 17.32
N GLY A 370 -4.66 14.99 16.15
CA GLY A 370 -3.26 14.62 15.96
C GLY A 370 -2.93 13.19 16.36
N GLU A 371 -3.92 12.36 16.71
CA GLU A 371 -3.73 10.94 17.00
C GLU A 371 -3.61 10.15 15.68
N GLN A 372 -2.74 9.15 15.66
CA GLN A 372 -2.57 8.29 14.48
C GLN A 372 -3.63 7.18 14.46
N GLU A 373 -4.20 6.96 13.28
CA GLU A 373 -5.14 5.90 12.95
C GLU A 373 -4.55 5.02 11.85
N LEU A 374 -4.67 3.72 12.02
CA LEU A 374 -4.32 2.72 11.04
C LEU A 374 -5.55 2.46 10.17
N TRP A 375 -5.44 2.71 8.87
CA TRP A 375 -6.49 2.48 7.88
C TRP A 375 -6.05 1.40 6.91
N ILE A 376 -6.90 0.40 6.65
CA ILE A 376 -6.55 -0.77 5.83
C ILE A 376 -7.68 -1.07 4.87
N LEU A 377 -7.36 -1.25 3.59
CA LEU A 377 -8.27 -1.81 2.60
C LEU A 377 -7.93 -3.28 2.37
N THR A 378 -8.93 -4.14 2.53
CA THR A 378 -8.81 -5.57 2.27
C THR A 378 -9.76 -6.01 1.18
N SER A 379 -9.32 -6.91 0.31
CA SER A 379 -10.13 -7.47 -0.76
C SER A 379 -10.05 -9.01 -0.78
N SER A 380 -11.04 -9.64 -1.39
CA SER A 380 -10.98 -11.04 -1.83
C SER A 380 -10.21 -11.15 -3.14
N PHE A 381 -8.99 -10.61 -3.19
CA PHE A 381 -8.20 -10.47 -4.42
C PHE A 381 -7.93 -11.81 -5.12
N GLN A 382 -7.72 -12.88 -4.35
CA GLN A 382 -7.58 -14.23 -4.91
C GLN A 382 -8.78 -14.65 -5.77
N ARG A 383 -10.00 -14.21 -5.41
CA ARG A 383 -11.24 -14.50 -6.15
C ARG A 383 -11.38 -13.65 -7.40
N VAL A 384 -10.83 -12.44 -7.37
CA VAL A 384 -10.69 -11.61 -8.57
C VAL A 384 -9.76 -12.31 -9.56
N MET A 385 -8.61 -12.79 -9.08
CA MET A 385 -7.60 -13.44 -9.92
C MET A 385 -8.05 -14.80 -10.48
N THR A 386 -8.83 -15.57 -9.73
CA THR A 386 -9.37 -16.87 -10.17
C THR A 386 -10.71 -16.75 -10.91
N GLY A 387 -11.31 -15.56 -10.95
CA GLY A 387 -12.65 -15.34 -11.53
C GLY A 387 -13.80 -15.94 -10.73
N SER A 388 -13.58 -16.25 -9.45
CA SER A 388 -14.56 -16.88 -8.54
C SER A 388 -15.34 -15.89 -7.66
N ILE A 389 -15.15 -14.58 -7.88
CA ILE A 389 -15.84 -13.54 -7.11
C ILE A 389 -17.36 -13.59 -7.31
N SER A 390 -18.13 -13.31 -6.25
CA SER A 390 -19.60 -13.36 -6.27
C SER A 390 -20.19 -12.22 -5.42
N SER A 391 -21.32 -11.68 -5.88
CA SER A 391 -22.14 -10.66 -5.20
C SER A 391 -22.82 -11.14 -3.92
N ASP A 392 -22.81 -12.44 -3.65
CA ASP A 392 -23.61 -13.07 -2.60
C ASP A 392 -22.93 -12.94 -1.22
N ARG A 393 -21.72 -12.38 -1.22
CA ARG A 393 -20.88 -12.19 -0.03
C ARG A 393 -20.14 -10.86 -0.10
N VAL A 394 -19.65 -10.42 1.06
CA VAL A 394 -18.78 -9.24 1.16
C VAL A 394 -17.37 -9.59 0.67
N ASN A 395 -16.91 -8.88 -0.36
CA ASN A 395 -15.61 -9.05 -1.02
C ASN A 395 -14.59 -7.97 -0.63
N PHE A 396 -15.05 -6.77 -0.30
CA PHE A 396 -14.18 -5.61 -0.04
C PHE A 396 -14.51 -4.97 1.29
N ARG A 397 -13.50 -4.56 2.05
CA ARG A 397 -13.67 -3.89 3.36
C ARG A 397 -12.64 -2.79 3.54
N ILE A 398 -13.05 -1.72 4.21
CA ILE A 398 -12.16 -0.73 4.80
C ILE A 398 -12.24 -0.89 6.32
N HIS A 399 -11.08 -1.05 6.94
CA HIS A 399 -10.90 -1.15 8.38
C HIS A 399 -10.18 0.10 8.89
N ALA A 400 -10.48 0.52 10.12
CA ALA A 400 -9.73 1.60 10.74
C ALA A 400 -9.74 1.52 12.27
N GLU A 401 -8.60 1.70 12.92
CA GLU A 401 -8.55 1.87 14.38
C GLU A 401 -7.42 2.81 14.78
N LYS A 402 -7.52 3.43 15.96
CA LYS A 402 -6.46 4.25 16.52
C LYS A 402 -5.22 3.40 16.82
N VAL A 403 -4.04 3.90 16.45
CA VAL A 403 -2.74 3.29 16.74
C VAL A 403 -2.57 2.98 18.24
N PRO A 404 -2.87 3.91 19.18
CA PRO A 404 -2.81 3.61 20.61
C PRO A 404 -3.70 2.44 21.06
N THR A 405 -4.86 2.24 20.41
CA THR A 405 -5.78 1.13 20.73
C THR A 405 -5.20 -0.19 20.25
N VAL A 406 -4.77 -0.27 18.98
CA VAL A 406 -4.21 -1.52 18.42
C VAL A 406 -2.87 -1.92 19.04
N LEU A 407 -2.15 -0.96 19.62
CA LEU A 407 -0.86 -1.18 20.26
C LEU A 407 -0.89 -1.26 21.79
N ALA A 408 -2.06 -1.15 22.44
CA ALA A 408 -2.17 -0.99 23.90
C ALA A 408 -1.34 -2.02 24.70
N ASP A 409 -1.38 -3.28 24.28
CA ASP A 409 -0.65 -4.40 24.90
C ASP A 409 0.45 -4.98 23.96
N SER A 410 0.79 -4.26 22.90
CA SER A 410 1.74 -4.76 21.89
C SER A 410 3.18 -4.40 22.26
N PRO A 411 4.12 -5.36 22.24
CA PRO A 411 5.54 -5.06 22.41
C PRO A 411 6.11 -4.14 21.32
N CYS A 412 5.43 -3.97 20.17
CA CYS A 412 5.81 -2.96 19.18
C CYS A 412 5.88 -1.55 19.77
N ASN A 413 5.11 -1.23 20.82
CA ASN A 413 5.12 0.08 21.46
C ASN A 413 6.23 0.24 22.52
N ASN A 414 6.99 -0.83 22.81
CA ASN A 414 7.97 -0.88 23.88
C ASN A 414 9.37 -1.28 23.36
N PRO A 415 9.99 -0.49 22.46
CA PRO A 415 11.33 -0.79 21.99
C PRO A 415 12.39 -0.61 23.10
N PRO A 416 13.59 -1.20 22.93
CA PRO A 416 14.72 -0.91 23.81
C PRO A 416 15.03 0.59 23.91
N LYS A 417 15.21 1.11 25.13
CA LYS A 417 15.34 2.55 25.40
C LYS A 417 16.58 3.21 24.77
N ASP A 418 17.61 2.42 24.54
CA ASP A 418 18.90 2.81 23.95
C ASP A 418 18.89 2.78 22.41
N ARG A 419 17.78 2.32 21.79
CA ARG A 419 17.65 2.18 20.34
C ARG A 419 16.66 3.19 19.78
N HIS A 420 16.89 3.58 18.54
CA HIS A 420 16.07 4.54 17.82
C HIS A 420 15.51 3.93 16.54
N PRO A 421 14.42 4.49 15.98
CA PRO A 421 13.91 4.08 14.67
C PRO A 421 15.00 3.95 13.62
N GLY A 422 14.96 2.85 12.86
CA GLY A 422 16.00 2.48 11.91
C GLY A 422 17.26 1.86 12.52
N TYR A 423 17.21 1.34 13.75
CA TYR A 423 18.35 0.69 14.41
C TYR A 423 18.98 -0.41 13.54
N HIS A 424 18.18 -1.39 13.11
CA HIS A 424 18.70 -2.51 12.33
C HIS A 424 19.15 -2.08 10.92
N ALA A 425 18.37 -1.19 10.28
CA ALA A 425 18.72 -0.61 8.99
C ALA A 425 20.10 0.07 9.01
N ASN A 426 20.40 0.83 10.06
CA ASN A 426 21.71 1.48 10.23
C ASN A 426 22.86 0.48 10.33
N ILE A 427 22.65 -0.69 10.95
CA ILE A 427 23.68 -1.73 11.07
C ILE A 427 23.96 -2.34 9.70
N ILE A 428 22.92 -2.76 8.99
CA ILE A 428 23.09 -3.51 7.73
C ILE A 428 23.55 -2.60 6.58
N VAL A 429 23.08 -1.35 6.51
CA VAL A 429 23.50 -0.39 5.47
C VAL A 429 24.98 0.01 5.65
N ARG A 430 25.47 0.13 6.90
CA ARG A 430 26.90 0.39 7.16
C ARG A 430 27.77 -0.79 6.76
N ASN A 431 27.33 -2.01 7.05
CA ASN A 431 28.07 -3.23 6.73
C ASN A 431 28.05 -3.58 5.24
N GLY A 432 27.08 -3.05 4.46
CA GLY A 432 27.01 -3.24 3.01
C GLY A 432 28.17 -2.63 2.21
N HIS A 433 28.92 -1.67 2.78
CA HIS A 433 30.00 -0.92 2.11
C HIS A 433 31.36 -1.66 2.04
N ILE A 434 31.39 -3.00 2.10
CA ILE A 434 32.63 -3.74 1.86
C ILE A 434 32.88 -3.74 0.35
N ARG A 435 33.71 -2.80 -0.13
CA ARG A 435 34.17 -2.74 -1.53
C ARG A 435 34.75 -4.10 -1.96
N GLY A 436 33.95 -4.89 -2.66
CA GLY A 436 34.40 -6.09 -3.35
C GLY A 436 34.94 -5.70 -4.71
N THR A 437 36.20 -6.02 -5.01
CA THR A 437 36.71 -5.95 -6.38
C THR A 437 36.13 -7.13 -7.16
N TYR A 438 35.07 -6.91 -7.94
CA TYR A 438 34.55 -7.92 -8.85
C TYR A 438 35.57 -8.11 -10.00
N ARG A 439 36.12 -9.32 -10.16
CA ARG A 439 36.91 -9.71 -11.34
C ARG A 439 36.03 -10.53 -12.27
N TYR A 440 35.93 -10.06 -13.52
CA TYR A 440 35.14 -10.56 -14.66
C TYR A 440 33.62 -10.34 -14.61
N GLY A 441 33.09 -9.68 -15.67
CA GLY A 441 31.65 -9.57 -15.97
C GLY A 441 30.91 -8.32 -15.47
N ALA A 442 31.54 -7.49 -14.62
CA ALA A 442 30.97 -6.23 -14.15
C ALA A 442 31.71 -5.04 -14.78
N VAL A 443 30.96 -4.18 -15.49
CA VAL A 443 31.39 -2.93 -16.16
C VAL A 443 32.18 -3.12 -17.47
N SER A 444 31.44 -3.21 -18.58
CA SER A 444 31.92 -2.80 -19.91
C SER A 444 30.72 -2.38 -20.76
N PHE A 445 30.20 -1.17 -20.55
CA PHE A 445 29.62 -0.42 -21.65
C PHE A 445 30.68 0.57 -22.12
N LEU A 446 31.29 0.20 -23.24
CA LEU A 446 32.32 0.92 -23.96
C LEU A 446 31.82 2.32 -24.30
N LYS A 447 32.60 3.33 -23.93
CA LYS A 447 32.67 4.57 -24.70
C LYS A 447 33.04 4.21 -26.14
N LYS A 448 32.18 4.59 -27.08
CA LYS A 448 32.61 5.18 -28.35
C LYS A 448 31.74 6.40 -28.62
#